data_AF-A0A3N5N7U3-F1
#
_entry.id   AF-A0A3N5N7U3-F1
#
_cell.length_a   1.000
_cell.length_b   1.000
_cell.length_c   1.000
_cell.angle_alpha   90.00
_cell.angle_beta   90.00
_cell.angle_gamma   90.00
#
_symmetry.space_group_name_H-M   'P 1'
#
loop_
_entity.id
_entity.type
_entity.pdbx_description
1 polymer ?
#
loop_
_entity_poly.entity_id
_entity_poly.type
_entity_poly.pdbx_seq_one_letter_code
_entity_poly.pdbx_strand_id
1 'polypeptide(L)'
;MLTPKLCGISVAFGTASFFMTDNDKTVRVDVCQRLLASLEEPMPMTKAQYVNRLQRYRARFAQIASAKYDEGLFDTEVNVLVVRISASDLN
;
A
#
# COMPACT_ATOMS: atom_id res chain seq x y z
N MET A 1 13.66 10.11 2.93
CA MET A 1 13.07 10.01 1.57
C MET A 1 12.71 8.55 1.35
N LEU A 2 11.42 8.24 1.25
CA LEU A 2 10.96 6.85 1.17
C LEU A 2 11.37 6.20 -0.16
N THR A 3 12.08 5.08 -0.08
CA THR A 3 12.43 4.27 -1.24
C THR A 3 11.58 3.00 -1.27
N PRO A 4 10.88 2.70 -2.37
CA PRO A 4 10.06 1.51 -2.46
C PRO A 4 10.94 0.25 -2.63
N LYS A 5 11.23 -0.45 -1.53
CA LYS A 5 11.86 -1.79 -1.53
C LYS A 5 10.80 -2.86 -1.31
N LEU A 6 10.50 -3.66 -2.34
CA LEU A 6 9.53 -4.75 -2.22
C LEU A 6 10.17 -5.93 -1.49
N CYS A 7 9.99 -5.99 -0.17
CA CYS A 7 10.42 -7.15 0.62
C CYS A 7 9.30 -8.18 0.82
N GLY A 8 8.06 -7.85 0.45
CA GLY A 8 6.93 -8.78 0.49
C GLY A 8 5.61 -8.11 0.12
N ILE A 9 4.65 -8.90 -0.34
CA ILE A 9 3.25 -8.51 -0.44
C ILE A 9 2.45 -9.44 0.46
N SER A 10 1.64 -8.85 1.34
CA SER A 10 0.72 -9.59 2.19
C SER A 10 -0.70 -9.31 1.76
N VAL A 11 -1.55 -10.34 1.81
CA VAL A 11 -3.00 -10.20 1.66
C VAL A 11 -3.67 -10.88 2.85
N ALA A 12 -4.10 -10.07 3.82
CA ALA A 12 -4.71 -10.53 5.06
C ALA A 12 -5.83 -9.55 5.46
N PHE A 13 -6.90 -10.10 6.06
CA PHE A 13 -8.00 -9.30 6.62
C PHE A 13 -8.58 -8.22 5.68
N GLY A 14 -8.67 -8.51 4.37
CA GLY A 14 -9.23 -7.57 3.39
C GLY A 14 -8.28 -6.44 2.96
N THR A 15 -6.99 -6.51 3.31
CA THR A 15 -5.96 -5.53 2.95
C THR A 15 -4.85 -6.21 2.16
N ALA A 16 -4.37 -5.54 1.11
CA ALA A 16 -3.15 -5.90 0.42
C ALA A 16 -2.08 -4.86 0.74
N SER A 17 -0.90 -5.32 1.16
CA SER A 17 0.15 -4.44 1.65
C SER A 17 1.47 -4.65 0.92
N PHE A 18 2.25 -3.58 0.77
CA PHE A 18 3.66 -3.66 0.38
C PHE A 18 4.51 -2.82 1.32
N PHE A 19 5.82 -3.03 1.30
CA PHE A 19 6.74 -2.33 2.18
C PHE A 19 7.58 -1.28 1.43
N MET A 20 7.94 -0.22 2.14
CA MET A 20 8.87 0.83 1.75
C MET A 20 9.86 1.02 2.90
N THR A 21 11.01 1.62 2.60
CA THR A 21 12.07 1.85 3.60
C THR A 21 12.50 3.31 3.58
N ASP A 22 12.71 3.89 4.77
CA ASP A 22 13.31 5.22 4.98
C ASP A 22 14.41 5.08 6.05
N ASN A 23 15.67 5.07 5.61
CA ASN A 23 16.81 4.67 6.45
C ASN A 23 16.55 3.30 7.11
N ASP A 24 16.56 3.25 8.45
CA ASP A 24 16.32 2.04 9.24
C ASP A 24 14.84 1.77 9.52
N LYS A 25 13.93 2.63 9.04
CA LYS A 25 12.49 2.49 9.27
C LYS A 25 11.85 1.67 8.16
N THR A 26 11.06 0.68 8.56
CA THR A 26 10.14 -0.04 7.67
C THR A 26 8.78 0.62 7.71
N VAL A 27 8.27 0.99 6.53
CA VAL A 27 6.93 1.55 6.34
C VAL A 27 6.08 0.53 5.57
N ARG A 28 4.99 0.08 6.17
CA ARG A 28 3.98 -0.76 5.53
C ARG A 28 2.94 0.14 4.88
N VAL A 29 2.71 -0.05 3.59
CA VAL A 29 1.66 0.64 2.85
C VAL A 29 0.49 -0.32 2.70
N ASP A 30 -0.65 0.04 3.28
CA ASP A 30 -1.87 -0.75 3.28
C ASP A 30 -2.87 -0.22 2.26
N VAL A 31 -3.34 -1.10 1.37
CA VAL A 31 -4.38 -0.79 0.39
C VAL A 31 -5.55 -1.74 0.57
N CYS A 32 -6.75 -1.20 0.82
CA CYS A 32 -7.94 -2.01 1.00
C CYS A 32 -8.28 -2.79 -0.29
N GLN A 33 -8.65 -4.07 -0.19
CA GLN A 33 -9.07 -4.87 -1.34
C GLN A 33 -10.26 -4.25 -2.07
N ARG A 34 -11.20 -3.60 -1.35
CA ARG A 34 -12.32 -2.88 -1.96
C ARG A 34 -11.84 -1.76 -2.88
N LEU A 35 -10.79 -1.04 -2.47
CA LEU A 35 -10.17 -0.02 -3.31
C LEU A 35 -9.50 -0.64 -4.52
N LEU A 36 -8.70 -1.70 -4.34
CA LEU A 36 -8.06 -2.39 -5.46
C LEU A 36 -9.07 -2.95 -6.47
N ALA A 37 -10.20 -3.45 -5.97
CA ALA A 37 -11.29 -3.95 -6.80
C ALA A 37 -11.89 -2.85 -7.69
N SER A 38 -11.99 -1.61 -7.20
CA SER A 38 -12.62 -0.50 -7.94
C SER A 38 -11.72 0.18 -8.96
N LEU A 39 -10.43 -0.17 -9.06
CA LEU A 39 -9.48 0.54 -9.95
C LEU A 39 -9.63 0.17 -11.43
N GLU A 40 -10.00 -1.07 -11.71
CA GLU A 40 -10.11 -1.61 -13.07
C GLU A 40 -10.96 -2.89 -13.08
N GLU A 41 -11.63 -3.16 -14.21
CA GLU A 41 -12.32 -4.42 -14.48
C GLU A 41 -11.37 -5.43 -15.17
N PRO A 42 -11.54 -6.75 -14.98
CA PRO A 42 -12.52 -7.39 -14.10
C PRO A 42 -12.11 -7.30 -12.62
N MET A 43 -13.06 -7.32 -11.69
CA MET A 43 -12.76 -7.38 -10.25
C MET A 43 -11.85 -8.58 -9.88
N PRO A 44 -10.86 -8.41 -8.97
CA PRO A 44 -9.99 -9.51 -8.53
C PRO A 44 -10.79 -10.47 -7.63
N MET A 45 -10.74 -11.76 -7.94
CA MET A 45 -11.46 -12.82 -7.23
C MET A 45 -10.52 -13.70 -6.39
N THR A 46 -9.21 -13.62 -6.62
CA THR A 46 -8.20 -14.45 -5.93
C THR A 46 -7.12 -13.58 -5.28
N LYS A 47 -6.47 -14.12 -4.24
CA LYS A 47 -5.32 -13.44 -3.61
C LYS A 47 -4.25 -13.05 -4.64
N ALA A 48 -3.91 -13.95 -5.57
CA ALA A 48 -2.92 -13.68 -6.61
C ALA A 48 -3.32 -12.49 -7.51
N GLN A 49 -4.60 -12.36 -7.87
CA GLN A 49 -5.07 -11.22 -8.66
C GLN A 49 -4.98 -9.90 -7.88
N TYR A 50 -5.29 -9.90 -6.58
CA TYR A 50 -5.08 -8.71 -5.73
C TYR A 50 -3.60 -8.33 -5.64
N VAL A 51 -2.69 -9.30 -5.49
CA VAL A 51 -1.24 -9.07 -5.50
C VAL A 51 -0.79 -8.47 -6.83
N ASN A 52 -1.18 -9.06 -7.95
CA ASN A 52 -0.82 -8.57 -9.29
C ASN A 52 -1.33 -7.15 -9.53
N ARG A 53 -2.55 -6.84 -9.09
CA ARG A 53 -3.10 -5.49 -9.21
C ARG A 53 -2.35 -4.50 -8.33
N LEU A 54 -2.05 -4.87 -7.08
CA LEU A 54 -1.24 -4.03 -6.19
C LEU A 54 0.14 -3.74 -6.82
N GLN A 55 0.77 -4.75 -7.44
CA GLN A 55 2.04 -4.57 -8.14
C GLN A 55 1.93 -3.58 -9.31
N ARG A 56 0.85 -3.66 -10.11
CA ARG A 56 0.61 -2.77 -11.26
C ARG A 56 0.49 -1.31 -10.84
N TYR A 57 -0.23 -1.03 -9.76
CA TYR A 57 -0.45 0.32 -9.24
C TYR A 57 0.60 0.78 -8.21
N ARG A 58 1.62 -0.05 -7.95
CA ARG A 58 2.61 0.17 -6.89
C ARG A 58 3.28 1.53 -6.97
N ALA A 59 3.71 1.97 -8.16
CA ALA A 59 4.41 3.24 -8.32
C ALA A 59 3.54 4.42 -7.86
N ARG A 60 2.26 4.42 -8.25
CA ARG A 60 1.28 5.44 -7.84
C ARG A 60 1.05 5.41 -6.33
N PHE A 61 0.83 4.23 -5.76
CA PHE A 61 0.62 4.11 -4.31
C PHE A 61 1.86 4.49 -3.50
N ALA A 62 3.06 4.21 -4.01
CA ALA A 62 4.31 4.61 -3.37
C ALA A 62 4.47 6.15 -3.36
N GLN A 63 4.09 6.84 -4.43
CA GLN A 63 4.09 8.31 -4.48
C GLN A 63 3.12 8.89 -3.45
N ILE A 64 1.89 8.40 -3.42
CA ILE A 64 0.87 8.84 -2.44
C ILE A 64 1.36 8.53 -1.01
N ALA A 65 1.86 7.32 -0.78
CA ALA A 65 2.35 6.93 0.54
C ALA A 65 3.52 7.80 1.01
N SER A 66 4.41 8.21 0.09
CA SER A 66 5.49 9.13 0.41
C SER A 66 4.95 10.49 0.84
N ALA A 67 4.02 11.07 0.07
CA ALA A 67 3.42 12.36 0.41
C ALA A 67 2.72 12.32 1.78
N LYS A 68 1.90 11.29 2.02
CA LYS A 68 1.23 11.09 3.31
C LYS A 68 2.21 10.93 4.46
N TYR A 69 3.29 10.18 4.26
CA TYR A 69 4.33 10.01 5.27
C TYR A 69 5.04 11.34 5.60
N ASP A 70 5.38 12.13 4.58
CA ASP A 70 6.01 13.44 4.75
C ASP A 70 5.08 14.44 5.48
N GLU A 71 3.77 14.27 5.34
CA GLU A 71 2.72 15.02 6.07
C GLU A 71 2.43 14.47 7.48
N GLY A 72 3.08 13.38 7.89
CA GLY A 72 2.83 12.74 9.20
C GLY A 72 1.55 11.92 9.26
N LEU A 73 0.93 11.61 8.12
CA LEU A 73 -0.30 10.82 8.00
C LEU A 73 0.00 9.31 7.98
N PHE A 74 0.54 8.81 9.09
CA PHE A 74 0.79 7.39 9.31
C PHE A 74 0.44 6.98 10.74
N ASP A 75 0.11 5.71 10.91
CA ASP A 75 -0.09 5.10 12.22
C ASP A 75 1.17 4.35 12.65
N THR A 76 1.33 4.15 13.96
CA THR A 76 2.38 3.25 14.49
C THR A 76 1.73 1.97 14.98
N GLU A 77 2.01 0.86 14.30
CA GLU A 77 1.70 -0.49 14.77
C GLU A 77 3.00 -1.14 15.27
N VAL A 78 2.91 -2.27 15.97
CA VAL A 78 4.06 -2.94 16.64
C VAL A 78 5.33 -2.91 15.77
N ASN A 79 6.24 -1.99 16.10
CA ASN A 79 7.52 -1.72 15.43
C ASN A 79 7.47 -1.37 13.92
N VAL A 80 6.31 -0.99 13.37
CA VAL A 80 6.14 -0.66 11.94
C VAL A 80 5.28 0.58 11.77
N LEU A 81 5.71 1.50 10.92
CA LEU A 81 4.91 2.65 10.50
C LEU A 81 3.96 2.22 9.38
N VAL A 82 2.68 2.58 9.48
CA VAL A 82 1.65 2.14 8.55
C VAL A 82 1.02 3.34 7.85
N VAL A 83 1.17 3.39 6.54
CA VAL A 83 0.49 4.38 5.69
C VAL A 83 -0.69 3.69 5.00
N ARG A 84 -1.90 4.19 5.24
CA ARG A 84 -3.13 3.65 4.66
C ARG A 84 -3.53 4.45 3.43
N ILE A 85 -3.75 3.74 2.32
CA ILE A 85 -4.27 4.30 1.08
C ILE A 85 -5.78 4.05 1.02
N SER A 86 -6.51 5.13 0.81
CA SER A 86 -7.96 5.22 0.74
C SER A 86 -8.40 5.79 -0.60
N ALA A 87 -9.71 5.72 -0.89
CA ALA A 87 -10.25 6.24 -2.14
C ALA A 87 -10.05 7.76 -2.30
N SER A 88 -10.07 8.53 -1.20
CA SER A 88 -9.83 9.98 -1.23
C SER A 88 -8.41 10.35 -1.66
N ASP A 89 -7.45 9.44 -1.50
CA ASP A 89 -6.06 9.67 -1.91
C ASP A 89 -5.84 9.50 -3.44
N LEU A 90 -6.88 9.07 -4.17
CA LEU A 90 -6.81 8.83 -5.62
C LEU A 90 -7.43 9.93 -6.47
N ASN A 91 -8.02 10.95 -5.83
CA ASN A 91 -8.67 12.09 -6.47
C ASN A 91 -7.67 13.20 -6.81
#